data_AF-A0A2T4JKY3-F1
#
_entry.id   AF-A0A2T4JKY3-F1
#
_cell.length_a   1.000
_cell.length_b   1.000
_cell.length_c   1.000
_cell.angle_alpha   90.00
_cell.angle_beta   90.00
_cell.angle_gamma   90.00
#
_symmetry.space_group_name_H-M   'P 1'
#
loop_
_entity.id
_entity.type
_entity.pdbx_description
1 polymer ?
#
loop_
_entity_poly.entity_id
_entity_poly.type
_entity_poly.pdbx_seq_one_letter_code
_entity_poly.pdbx_strand_id
1 'polypeptide(L)'
;MMLTWVRGQRMSVLPVDLDKIIETADRELQAEGVPPHARPIHAVMKVGSALTLPRLPLIPLNEHDPEKDSFPDLITQRISSWYRELYGDRLKFDPSANARVAIIADGDIWEGNLPIIFGGLVAPSRELPDTTTKGQNAPEIYNPCAHLTGITQARLDRFTHADINEVVELYNLGHNARDAFKRFREYNPLFARAEADWAAATLHLTTQRPDYGQSLYSSYQVTEKFMKGLYAVITHEKAPHVHGLVGLFKELKTKCQVRGLDVLEPVLEKIPYNSSARYEARISRSVAYTAYKSSLELVGQLGTVGYSSYHQTNKQAE
;
A
#
# COMPACT_ATOMS: atom_id res chain seq x y z
N MET A 1 -7.76 -42.99 -6.27
CA MET A 1 -6.74 -43.66 -7.11
C MET A 1 -5.43 -42.95 -6.84
N MET A 2 -4.48 -43.59 -6.15
CA MET A 2 -3.18 -43.00 -5.79
C MET A 2 -2.29 -42.92 -7.04
N LEU A 3 -1.95 -41.71 -7.48
CA LEU A 3 -0.92 -41.49 -8.50
C LEU A 3 0.44 -41.60 -7.82
N THR A 4 1.09 -42.75 -7.99
CA THR A 4 2.44 -43.01 -7.49
C THR A 4 3.47 -42.45 -8.47
N TRP A 5 4.29 -41.52 -8.01
CA TRP A 5 5.40 -40.96 -8.79
C TRP A 5 6.52 -41.99 -8.95
N VAL A 6 6.74 -42.47 -10.17
CA VAL A 6 7.89 -43.31 -10.52
C VAL A 6 8.97 -42.42 -11.14
N ARG A 7 10.16 -42.38 -10.52
CA ARG A 7 11.34 -41.69 -11.05
C ARG A 7 11.65 -42.20 -12.46
N GLY A 8 11.59 -41.32 -13.47
CA GLY A 8 12.07 -41.60 -14.83
C GLY A 8 11.00 -41.67 -15.92
N GLN A 9 9.71 -41.55 -15.60
CA GLN A 9 8.66 -41.42 -16.62
C GLN A 9 8.48 -39.95 -17.01
N ARG A 10 8.76 -39.59 -18.28
CA ARG A 10 8.26 -38.35 -18.90
C ARG A 10 6.74 -38.47 -19.01
N MET A 11 6.02 -38.01 -17.99
CA MET A 11 4.59 -37.76 -18.15
C MET A 11 4.43 -36.43 -18.89
N SER A 12 4.00 -36.49 -20.16
CA SER A 12 3.66 -35.31 -20.96
C SER A 12 2.18 -34.93 -20.85
N VAL A 13 1.41 -35.65 -20.03
CA VAL A 13 -0.06 -35.51 -19.94
C VAL A 13 -0.44 -35.08 -18.54
N LEU A 14 -1.20 -34.00 -18.44
CA LEU A 14 -1.72 -33.48 -17.16
C LEU A 14 -2.68 -34.50 -16.51
N PRO A 15 -2.74 -34.58 -15.17
CA PRO A 15 -3.71 -35.41 -14.48
C PRO A 15 -5.15 -35.05 -14.87
N VAL A 16 -6.01 -36.05 -15.12
CA VAL A 16 -7.41 -35.87 -15.55
C VAL A 16 -8.24 -35.06 -14.53
N ASP A 17 -7.90 -35.15 -13.25
CA ASP A 17 -8.59 -34.41 -12.17
C ASP A 17 -7.85 -33.12 -11.75
N LEU A 18 -6.83 -32.67 -12.48
CA LEU A 18 -6.02 -31.51 -12.08
C LEU A 18 -6.87 -30.26 -11.85
N ASP A 19 -7.82 -29.97 -12.73
CA ASP A 19 -8.69 -28.80 -12.58
C ASP A 19 -9.56 -28.86 -11.32
N LYS A 20 -10.01 -30.05 -10.90
CA LYS A 20 -10.76 -30.23 -9.64
C LYS A 20 -9.86 -30.01 -8.43
N ILE A 21 -8.59 -30.40 -8.51
CA ILE A 21 -7.60 -30.14 -7.45
C ILE A 21 -7.33 -28.64 -7.36
N ILE A 22 -7.19 -27.95 -8.50
CA ILE A 22 -7.02 -26.49 -8.57
C ILE A 22 -8.24 -25.78 -7.96
N GLU A 23 -9.45 -26.18 -8.34
CA GLU A 23 -10.69 -25.62 -7.82
C GLU A 23 -10.84 -25.84 -6.31
N THR A 24 -10.47 -27.03 -5.81
CA THR A 24 -10.48 -27.32 -4.38
C THR A 24 -9.50 -26.41 -3.63
N ALA A 25 -8.27 -26.27 -4.15
CA ALA A 25 -7.29 -25.36 -3.58
C ALA A 25 -7.77 -23.90 -3.59
N ASP A 26 -8.42 -23.43 -4.65
CA ASP A 26 -8.98 -22.08 -4.70
C ASP A 26 -10.09 -21.87 -3.66
N ARG A 27 -11.00 -22.83 -3.49
CA ARG A 27 -12.07 -22.75 -2.46
C ARG A 27 -11.49 -22.67 -1.05
N GLU A 28 -10.43 -23.42 -0.76
CA GLU A 28 -9.72 -23.31 0.51
C GLU A 28 -9.10 -21.92 0.69
N LEU A 29 -8.40 -21.41 -0.33
CA LEU A 29 -7.80 -20.07 -0.30
C LEU A 29 -8.84 -18.96 -0.16
N GLN A 30 -10.03 -19.15 -0.75
CA GLN A 30 -11.18 -18.26 -0.54
C GLN A 30 -11.63 -18.28 0.92
N ALA A 31 -11.77 -19.46 1.53
CA ALA A 31 -12.18 -19.61 2.93
C ALA A 31 -11.13 -19.04 3.90
N GLU A 32 -9.84 -19.13 3.56
CA GLU A 32 -8.72 -18.51 4.30
C GLU A 32 -8.65 -16.98 4.12
N GLY A 33 -9.45 -16.39 3.22
CA GLY A 33 -9.46 -14.95 2.96
C GLY A 33 -8.28 -14.45 2.11
N VAL A 34 -7.55 -15.34 1.43
CA VAL A 34 -6.44 -14.95 0.56
C VAL A 34 -6.96 -14.09 -0.60
N PRO A 35 -6.36 -12.93 -0.92
CA PRO A 35 -6.85 -12.06 -1.99
C PRO A 35 -6.55 -12.64 -3.38
N PRO A 36 -7.39 -12.40 -4.40
CA PRO A 36 -7.26 -13.02 -5.73
C PRO A 36 -5.87 -12.95 -6.37
N HIS A 37 -5.19 -11.80 -6.31
CA HIS A 37 -3.85 -11.63 -6.90
C HIS A 37 -2.77 -12.53 -6.28
N ALA A 38 -2.93 -12.96 -5.02
CA ALA A 38 -1.98 -13.83 -4.33
C ALA A 38 -2.30 -15.32 -4.52
N ARG A 39 -3.56 -15.67 -4.82
CA ARG A 39 -4.02 -17.06 -4.87
C ARG A 39 -3.24 -17.96 -5.83
N PRO A 40 -2.81 -17.54 -7.05
CA PRO A 40 -2.07 -18.43 -7.94
C PRO A 40 -0.78 -19.00 -7.31
N ILE A 41 0.01 -18.16 -6.63
CA ILE A 41 1.25 -18.59 -5.97
C ILE A 41 0.94 -19.56 -4.81
N HIS A 42 -0.10 -19.26 -4.02
CA HIS A 42 -0.53 -20.15 -2.94
C HIS A 42 -1.11 -21.48 -3.46
N ALA A 43 -1.81 -21.45 -4.58
CA ALA A 43 -2.36 -22.64 -5.23
C ALA A 43 -1.25 -23.58 -5.73
N VAL A 44 -0.13 -23.05 -6.22
CA VAL A 44 1.05 -23.87 -6.56
C VAL A 44 1.50 -24.70 -5.35
N MET A 45 1.57 -24.11 -4.16
CA MET A 45 1.96 -24.82 -2.94
C MET A 45 0.93 -25.91 -2.55
N LYS A 46 -0.37 -25.58 -2.56
CA LYS A 46 -1.44 -26.53 -2.22
C LYS A 46 -1.56 -27.67 -3.22
N VAL A 47 -1.53 -27.38 -4.52
CA VAL A 47 -1.59 -28.39 -5.60
C VAL A 47 -0.34 -29.28 -5.58
N GLY A 48 0.85 -28.70 -5.38
CA GLY A 48 2.09 -29.46 -5.23
C GLY A 48 2.02 -30.45 -4.07
N SER A 49 1.49 -30.02 -2.92
CA SER A 49 1.25 -30.88 -1.77
C SER A 49 0.25 -32.00 -2.07
N ALA A 50 -0.90 -31.67 -2.69
CA ALA A 50 -1.94 -32.65 -3.05
C ALA A 50 -1.44 -33.72 -4.04
N LEU A 51 -0.52 -33.35 -4.95
CA LEU A 51 0.09 -34.25 -5.91
C LEU A 51 1.35 -34.96 -5.40
N THR A 52 1.74 -34.72 -4.13
CA THR A 52 3.00 -35.23 -3.54
C THR A 52 4.23 -34.86 -4.38
N LEU A 53 4.20 -33.69 -5.03
CA LEU A 53 5.30 -33.18 -5.83
C LEU A 53 6.19 -32.30 -4.95
N PRO A 54 7.50 -32.60 -4.83
CA PRO A 54 8.37 -31.93 -3.87
C PRO A 54 8.63 -30.46 -4.24
N ARG A 55 8.57 -30.09 -5.53
CA ARG A 55 8.78 -28.72 -6.02
C ARG A 55 8.00 -28.45 -7.29
N LEU A 56 7.17 -27.42 -7.26
CA LEU A 56 6.61 -26.77 -8.44
C LEU A 56 7.23 -25.36 -8.54
N PRO A 57 7.53 -24.87 -9.76
CA PRO A 57 7.88 -23.46 -9.95
C PRO A 57 6.74 -22.56 -9.46
N LEU A 58 7.06 -21.53 -8.67
CA LEU A 58 6.05 -20.57 -8.17
C LEU A 58 5.49 -19.66 -9.27
N ILE A 59 6.30 -19.41 -10.29
CA ILE A 59 5.99 -18.53 -11.42
C ILE A 59 6.16 -19.37 -12.68
N PRO A 60 5.19 -19.37 -13.61
CA PRO A 60 5.34 -20.06 -14.88
C PRO A 60 6.45 -19.41 -15.72
N LEU A 61 7.12 -20.20 -16.56
CA LEU A 61 8.05 -19.69 -17.56
C LEU A 61 7.32 -18.77 -18.55
N ASN A 62 7.99 -17.68 -18.97
CA ASN A 62 7.42 -16.70 -19.90
C ASN A 62 7.29 -17.24 -21.34
N GLU A 63 8.12 -18.22 -21.72
CA GLU A 63 8.11 -18.86 -23.03
C GLU A 63 7.70 -20.33 -22.86
N HIS A 64 6.64 -20.72 -23.56
CA HIS A 64 6.17 -22.10 -23.61
C HIS A 64 6.90 -22.83 -24.73
N ASP A 65 7.62 -23.90 -24.38
CA ASP A 65 8.18 -24.82 -25.34
C ASP A 65 7.68 -26.23 -25.01
N PRO A 66 6.65 -26.73 -25.72
CA PRO A 66 6.06 -28.04 -25.44
C PRO A 66 7.07 -29.20 -25.44
N GLU A 67 8.22 -29.03 -26.10
CA GLU A 67 9.28 -30.05 -26.16
C GLU A 67 10.27 -29.96 -25.00
N LYS A 68 10.35 -28.81 -24.31
CA LYS A 68 11.29 -28.55 -23.21
C LYS A 68 10.63 -28.42 -21.85
N ASP A 69 9.33 -28.17 -21.81
CA ASP A 69 8.60 -27.99 -20.56
C ASP A 69 8.60 -29.28 -19.73
N SER A 70 9.05 -29.15 -18.49
CA SER A 70 8.99 -30.27 -17.55
C SER A 70 7.54 -30.46 -17.08
N PHE A 71 7.21 -31.66 -16.60
CA PHE A 71 5.89 -31.93 -16.03
C PHE A 71 5.50 -30.92 -14.91
N PRO A 72 6.39 -30.56 -13.96
CA PRO A 72 6.13 -29.45 -13.03
C PRO A 72 5.78 -28.11 -13.68
N ASP A 73 6.43 -27.76 -14.81
CA ASP A 73 6.15 -26.52 -15.53
C ASP A 73 4.73 -26.54 -16.11
N LEU A 74 4.32 -27.66 -16.71
CA LEU A 74 2.96 -27.84 -17.25
C LEU A 74 1.89 -27.70 -16.16
N ILE A 75 2.15 -28.20 -14.94
CA ILE A 75 1.24 -28.04 -13.79
C ILE A 75 1.12 -26.56 -13.41
N THR A 76 2.26 -25.86 -13.20
CA THR A 76 2.25 -24.43 -12.84
C THR A 76 1.60 -23.58 -13.93
N GLN A 77 1.82 -23.90 -15.20
CA GLN A 77 1.17 -23.23 -16.34
C GLN A 77 -0.34 -23.44 -16.33
N ARG A 78 -0.81 -24.66 -16.07
CA ARG A 78 -2.26 -24.93 -15.97
C ARG A 78 -2.89 -24.17 -14.82
N ILE A 79 -2.24 -24.14 -13.64
CA ILE A 79 -2.68 -23.32 -12.50
C ILE A 79 -2.80 -21.86 -12.91
N SER A 80 -1.74 -21.29 -13.49
CA SER A 80 -1.74 -19.88 -13.91
C SER A 80 -2.85 -19.56 -14.93
N SER A 81 -3.06 -20.45 -15.90
CA SER A 81 -4.10 -20.27 -16.94
C SER A 81 -5.50 -20.36 -16.35
N TRP A 82 -5.77 -21.35 -15.49
CA TRP A 82 -7.06 -21.51 -14.82
C TRP A 82 -7.43 -20.27 -14.00
N TYR A 83 -6.48 -19.73 -13.21
CA TYR A 83 -6.72 -18.50 -12.46
C TYR A 83 -6.93 -17.29 -13.38
N ARG A 84 -6.18 -17.19 -14.48
CA ARG A 84 -6.32 -16.08 -15.45
C ARG A 84 -7.68 -16.11 -16.13
N GLU A 85 -8.16 -17.30 -16.52
CA GLU A 85 -9.49 -17.52 -17.09
C GLU A 85 -10.60 -17.14 -16.09
N LEU A 86 -10.46 -17.53 -14.81
CA LEU A 86 -11.48 -17.30 -13.81
C LEU A 86 -11.52 -15.86 -13.25
N TYR A 87 -10.35 -15.28 -12.96
CA TYR A 87 -10.25 -14.01 -12.24
C TYR A 87 -9.90 -12.82 -13.14
N GLY A 88 -9.33 -13.06 -14.32
CA GLY A 88 -8.93 -12.02 -15.27
C GLY A 88 -8.14 -10.89 -14.59
N ASP A 89 -8.67 -9.67 -14.72
CA ASP A 89 -8.06 -8.46 -14.16
C ASP A 89 -7.97 -8.42 -12.64
N ARG A 90 -8.73 -9.25 -11.90
CA ARG A 90 -8.62 -9.33 -10.43
C ARG A 90 -7.30 -9.93 -9.96
N LEU A 91 -6.53 -10.54 -10.87
CA LEU A 91 -5.17 -11.01 -10.58
C LEU A 91 -4.12 -9.89 -10.61
N LYS A 92 -4.43 -8.74 -11.22
CA LYS A 92 -3.48 -7.62 -11.30
C LYS A 92 -3.18 -7.12 -9.89
N PHE A 93 -1.91 -7.17 -9.50
CA PHE A 93 -1.43 -6.60 -8.25
C PHE A 93 -1.24 -5.10 -8.43
N ASP A 94 -1.97 -4.30 -7.65
CA ASP A 94 -1.75 -2.85 -7.54
C ASP A 94 -0.83 -2.58 -6.33
N PRO A 95 0.48 -2.33 -6.54
CA PRO A 95 1.41 -2.02 -5.46
C PRO A 95 1.06 -0.70 -4.75
N SER A 96 0.16 0.10 -5.29
CA SER A 96 -0.30 1.39 -4.77
C SER A 96 -1.69 1.32 -4.15
N ALA A 97 -2.34 0.15 -4.08
CA ALA A 97 -3.77 0.03 -3.73
C ALA A 97 -4.20 0.80 -2.46
N ASN A 98 -3.35 0.83 -1.44
CA ASN A 98 -3.60 1.56 -0.18
C ASN A 98 -2.68 2.79 0.01
N ALA A 99 -1.82 3.07 -0.95
CA ALA A 99 -0.81 4.13 -0.88
C ALA A 99 -0.96 5.01 -2.12
N ARG A 100 -1.91 5.93 -2.06
CA ARG A 100 -2.17 6.94 -3.09
C ARG A 100 -2.20 8.32 -2.48
N VAL A 101 -1.89 9.33 -3.27
CA VAL A 101 -1.90 10.73 -2.84
C VAL A 101 -2.87 11.57 -3.65
N ALA A 102 -3.61 12.46 -2.98
CA ALA A 102 -4.35 13.52 -3.66
C ALA A 102 -3.44 14.73 -3.82
N ILE A 103 -3.39 15.30 -5.03
CA ILE A 103 -2.46 16.40 -5.38
C ILE A 103 -3.23 17.51 -6.06
N ILE A 104 -3.13 18.75 -5.58
CA ILE A 104 -3.67 19.92 -6.27
C ILE A 104 -2.63 20.46 -7.25
N ALA A 105 -2.94 20.45 -8.54
CA ALA A 105 -2.07 21.00 -9.58
C ALA A 105 -2.89 21.53 -10.78
N ASP A 106 -2.53 22.70 -11.29
CA ASP A 106 -3.24 23.41 -12.38
C ASP A 106 -4.75 23.56 -12.09
N GLY A 107 -5.08 23.81 -10.82
CA GLY A 107 -6.46 24.01 -10.35
C GLY A 107 -7.29 22.74 -10.16
N ASP A 108 -6.82 21.58 -10.62
CA ASP A 108 -7.51 20.28 -10.51
C ASP A 108 -6.96 19.43 -9.35
N ILE A 109 -7.65 18.36 -8.96
CA ILE A 109 -7.14 17.35 -8.01
C ILE A 109 -6.79 16.10 -8.79
N TRP A 110 -5.53 15.68 -8.69
CA TRP A 110 -5.00 14.47 -9.29
C TRP A 110 -4.83 13.38 -8.24
N GLU A 111 -5.12 12.14 -8.61
CA GLU A 111 -4.71 10.97 -7.83
C GLU A 111 -3.32 10.56 -8.30
N GLY A 112 -2.34 10.53 -7.40
CA GLY A 112 -0.99 10.02 -7.65
C GLY A 112 -0.83 8.63 -7.05
N ASN A 113 -0.49 7.64 -7.87
CA ASN A 113 -0.19 6.30 -7.38
C ASN A 113 1.23 6.28 -6.78
N LEU A 114 1.37 5.79 -5.53
CA LEU A 114 2.70 5.63 -4.91
C LEU A 114 3.20 4.20 -5.17
N PRO A 115 4.18 4.00 -6.05
CA PRO A 115 4.74 2.67 -6.27
C PRO A 115 5.61 2.25 -5.08
N ILE A 116 6.10 1.02 -5.12
CA ILE A 116 7.20 0.60 -4.25
C ILE A 116 8.50 0.98 -4.95
N ILE A 117 9.27 1.90 -4.36
CA ILE A 117 10.57 2.32 -4.88
C ILE A 117 11.66 1.57 -4.10
N PHE A 118 12.53 0.84 -4.80
CA PHE A 118 13.68 0.14 -4.21
C PHE A 118 14.99 0.79 -4.66
N GLY A 119 15.64 1.56 -3.77
CA GLY A 119 16.95 2.16 -4.08
C GLY A 119 16.94 3.23 -5.18
N GLY A 120 15.78 3.83 -5.47
CA GLY A 120 15.59 4.88 -6.47
C GLY A 120 15.39 6.28 -5.87
N LEU A 121 15.42 7.30 -6.73
CA LEU A 121 15.19 8.71 -6.38
C LEU A 121 13.89 9.18 -7.01
N VAL A 122 13.14 10.04 -6.30
CA VAL A 122 11.99 10.75 -6.87
C VAL A 122 12.50 12.04 -7.49
N ALA A 123 12.34 12.22 -8.80
CA ALA A 123 12.69 13.47 -9.48
C ALA A 123 11.63 13.81 -10.54
N PRO A 124 11.03 15.01 -10.49
CA PRO A 124 10.01 15.38 -11.45
C PRO A 124 10.59 15.59 -12.85
N SER A 125 9.85 15.14 -13.85
CA SER A 125 10.06 15.47 -15.25
C SER A 125 8.74 15.93 -15.87
N ARG A 126 8.85 16.87 -16.82
CA ARG A 126 7.71 17.37 -17.60
C ARG A 126 7.42 16.50 -18.83
N GLU A 127 8.20 15.45 -19.05
CA GLU A 127 8.07 14.59 -20.22
C GLU A 127 7.39 13.27 -19.86
N LEU A 128 6.44 12.86 -20.69
CA LEU A 128 5.81 11.54 -20.67
C LEU A 128 6.28 10.73 -21.90
N PRO A 129 6.45 9.40 -21.80
CA PRO A 129 6.20 8.53 -20.64
C PRO A 129 7.31 8.61 -19.59
N ASP A 130 7.14 7.94 -18.45
CA ASP A 130 8.15 7.84 -17.39
C ASP A 130 9.45 7.24 -17.93
N THR A 131 10.41 8.09 -18.31
CA THR A 131 11.73 7.67 -18.75
C THR A 131 12.58 7.36 -17.52
N THR A 132 12.20 6.34 -16.75
CA THR A 132 13.06 5.71 -15.74
C THR A 132 14.29 5.20 -16.46
N THR A 133 15.37 6.01 -16.48
CA THR A 133 16.62 5.61 -17.13
C THR A 133 17.22 4.45 -16.34
N LYS A 134 17.08 3.22 -16.86
CA LYS A 134 17.83 2.05 -16.40
C LYS A 134 19.29 2.17 -16.86
N GLY A 135 20.01 3.16 -16.35
CA GLY A 135 21.46 3.20 -16.48
C GLY A 135 22.05 2.05 -15.67
N GLN A 136 22.97 1.28 -16.23
CA GLN A 136 23.54 0.06 -15.61
C GLN A 136 24.17 0.29 -14.22
N ASN A 137 24.38 1.54 -13.78
CA ASN A 137 24.91 1.90 -12.45
C ASN A 137 24.26 3.17 -11.83
N ALA A 138 23.14 3.66 -12.38
CA ALA A 138 22.47 4.85 -11.86
C ALA A 138 21.23 4.46 -11.04
N PRO A 139 20.91 5.16 -9.95
CA PRO A 139 19.67 4.91 -9.22
C PRO A 139 18.47 5.12 -10.15
N GLU A 140 17.45 4.28 -10.00
CA GLU A 140 16.21 4.41 -10.76
C GLU A 140 15.54 5.75 -10.42
N ILE A 141 15.34 6.61 -11.41
CA ILE A 141 14.70 7.91 -11.22
C ILE A 141 13.22 7.76 -11.54
N TYR A 142 12.40 7.96 -10.52
CA TYR A 142 10.95 7.89 -10.62
C TYR A 142 10.36 9.29 -10.85
N ASN A 143 9.67 9.49 -11.98
CA ASN A 143 8.98 10.75 -12.26
C ASN A 143 7.55 10.76 -11.67
N PRO A 144 7.29 11.43 -10.53
CA PRO A 144 5.97 11.43 -9.92
C PRO A 144 4.88 12.05 -10.80
N CYS A 145 5.22 12.96 -11.72
CA CYS A 145 4.26 13.57 -12.63
C CYS A 145 3.70 12.56 -13.63
N ALA A 146 4.45 11.54 -14.02
CA ALA A 146 4.01 10.52 -14.96
C ALA A 146 3.01 9.51 -14.37
N HIS A 147 2.86 9.51 -13.03
CA HIS A 147 2.00 8.57 -12.30
C HIS A 147 0.74 9.21 -11.73
N LEU A 148 0.46 10.45 -12.13
CA LEU A 148 -0.84 11.08 -11.93
C LEU A 148 -1.88 10.40 -12.83
N THR A 149 -2.93 9.85 -12.23
CA THR A 149 -3.98 9.10 -12.92
C THR A 149 -4.60 9.96 -14.02
N GLY A 150 -4.46 9.52 -15.28
CA GLY A 150 -5.06 10.15 -16.46
C GLY A 150 -4.39 11.45 -16.93
N ILE A 151 -3.19 11.80 -16.42
CA ILE A 151 -2.46 12.98 -16.89
C ILE A 151 -2.09 12.85 -18.37
N THR A 152 -2.18 13.96 -19.10
CA THR A 152 -1.77 14.05 -20.51
C THR A 152 -0.60 15.01 -20.64
N GLN A 153 0.20 14.86 -21.69
CA GLN A 153 1.34 15.77 -21.94
C GLN A 153 0.87 17.23 -21.99
N ALA A 154 -0.21 17.52 -22.72
CA ALA A 154 -0.78 18.86 -22.84
C ALA A 154 -1.22 19.45 -21.48
N ARG A 155 -1.62 18.62 -20.53
CA ARG A 155 -1.95 19.07 -19.17
C ARG A 155 -0.70 19.29 -18.33
N LEU A 156 0.28 18.39 -18.41
CA LEU A 156 1.55 18.51 -17.70
C LEU A 156 2.34 19.74 -18.17
N ASP A 157 2.27 20.09 -19.45
CA ASP A 157 2.89 21.30 -20.01
C ASP A 157 2.37 22.60 -19.36
N ARG A 158 1.15 22.59 -18.81
CA ARG A 158 0.54 23.73 -18.11
C ARG A 158 0.97 23.84 -16.65
N PHE A 159 1.53 22.79 -16.06
CA PHE A 159 1.91 22.82 -14.64
C PHE A 159 2.98 23.89 -14.42
N THR A 160 2.77 24.73 -13.44
CA THR A 160 3.77 25.69 -12.96
C THR A 160 4.86 24.97 -12.16
N HIS A 161 5.95 25.66 -11.84
CA HIS A 161 6.95 25.11 -10.91
C HIS A 161 6.35 24.81 -9.52
N ALA A 162 5.36 25.59 -9.08
CA ALA A 162 4.66 25.34 -7.82
C ALA A 162 3.85 24.04 -7.89
N ASP A 163 3.16 23.79 -9.01
CA ASP A 163 2.41 22.54 -9.21
C ASP A 163 3.34 21.32 -9.20
N ILE A 164 4.50 21.41 -9.87
CA ILE A 164 5.51 20.34 -9.87
C ILE A 164 6.06 20.10 -8.46
N ASN A 165 6.34 21.16 -7.71
CA ASN A 165 6.81 21.05 -6.33
C ASN A 165 5.74 20.41 -5.43
N GLU A 166 4.46 20.76 -5.60
CA GLU A 166 3.36 20.15 -4.86
C GLU A 166 3.27 18.64 -5.15
N VAL A 167 3.42 18.23 -6.42
CA VAL A 167 3.49 16.81 -6.80
C VAL A 167 4.62 16.10 -6.05
N VAL A 168 5.85 16.63 -6.12
CA VAL A 168 7.01 16.01 -5.45
C VAL A 168 6.82 15.95 -3.94
N GLU A 169 6.33 17.03 -3.32
CA GLU A 169 6.09 17.11 -1.89
C GLU A 169 5.10 16.03 -1.45
N LEU A 170 3.94 15.93 -2.11
CA LEU A 170 2.92 14.94 -1.75
C LEU A 170 3.41 13.51 -1.96
N TYR A 171 4.20 13.24 -3.00
CA TYR A 171 4.84 11.94 -3.17
C TYR A 171 5.78 11.62 -2.00
N ASN A 172 6.63 12.57 -1.59
CA ASN A 172 7.53 12.38 -0.44
C ASN A 172 6.75 12.16 0.87
N LEU A 173 5.71 12.97 1.14
CA LEU A 173 4.84 12.81 2.30
C LEU A 173 4.16 11.43 2.29
N GLY A 174 3.63 11.02 1.14
CA GLY A 174 3.01 9.72 0.94
C GLY A 174 3.96 8.55 1.16
N HIS A 175 5.18 8.61 0.62
CA HIS A 175 6.20 7.59 0.84
C HIS A 175 6.62 7.51 2.32
N ASN A 176 6.84 8.65 2.97
CA ASN A 176 7.16 8.69 4.40
C ASN A 176 6.04 8.10 5.26
N ALA A 177 4.78 8.45 4.98
CA ALA A 177 3.62 7.88 5.67
C ALA A 177 3.50 6.37 5.41
N ARG A 178 3.69 5.92 4.17
CA ARG A 178 3.70 4.51 3.80
C ARG A 178 4.77 3.73 4.57
N ASP A 179 5.97 4.26 4.68
CA ASP A 179 7.05 3.59 5.39
C ASP A 179 6.82 3.57 6.90
N ALA A 180 6.19 4.61 7.46
CA ALA A 180 5.68 4.60 8.82
C ALA A 180 4.65 3.48 9.02
N PHE A 181 3.66 3.34 8.14
CA PHE A 181 2.68 2.25 8.21
C PHE A 181 3.33 0.89 8.09
N LYS A 182 4.22 0.66 7.11
CA LYS A 182 4.96 -0.61 6.97
C LYS A 182 5.69 -0.99 8.25
N ARG A 183 6.31 0.01 8.92
CA ARG A 183 7.04 -0.20 10.17
C ARG A 183 6.13 -0.65 11.30
N PHE A 184 4.91 -0.12 11.40
CA PHE A 184 4.06 -0.33 12.57
C PHE A 184 2.90 -1.31 12.37
N ARG A 185 2.52 -1.63 11.13
CA ARG A 185 1.27 -2.33 10.78
C ARG A 185 1.01 -3.60 11.59
N GLU A 186 2.04 -4.40 11.82
CA GLU A 186 1.93 -5.71 12.51
C GLU A 186 1.86 -5.59 14.05
N TYR A 187 2.19 -4.44 14.63
CA TYR A 187 2.24 -4.27 16.09
C TYR A 187 0.88 -3.88 16.70
N ASN A 188 0.00 -3.25 15.93
CA ASN A 188 -1.33 -2.86 16.42
C ASN A 188 -2.35 -2.72 15.27
N PRO A 189 -3.56 -3.28 15.40
CA PRO A 189 -4.59 -3.19 14.35
C PRO A 189 -5.04 -1.75 14.03
N LEU A 190 -4.78 -0.78 14.91
CA LEU A 190 -5.07 0.62 14.64
C LEU A 190 -4.28 1.17 13.45
N PHE A 191 -3.07 0.67 13.17
CA PHE A 191 -2.26 1.14 12.04
C PHE A 191 -2.88 0.75 10.70
N ALA A 192 -3.33 -0.50 10.55
CA ALA A 192 -4.06 -0.93 9.36
C ALA A 192 -5.38 -0.15 9.17
N ARG A 193 -6.07 0.18 10.27
CA ARG A 193 -7.29 1.00 10.22
C ARG A 193 -7.01 2.46 9.86
N ALA A 194 -5.90 3.02 10.31
CA ALA A 194 -5.46 4.37 9.95
C ALA A 194 -5.06 4.44 8.47
N GLU A 195 -4.39 3.42 7.95
CA GLU A 195 -4.06 3.33 6.52
C GLU A 195 -5.33 3.22 5.65
N ALA A 196 -6.35 2.49 6.12
CA ALA A 196 -7.65 2.47 5.46
C ALA A 196 -8.33 3.85 5.44
N ASP A 197 -8.20 4.65 6.52
CA ASP A 197 -8.69 6.02 6.52
C ASP A 197 -7.90 6.91 5.56
N TRP A 198 -6.59 6.67 5.35
CA TRP A 198 -5.79 7.41 4.37
C TRP A 198 -6.31 7.13 2.95
N ALA A 199 -6.55 5.86 2.62
CA ALA A 199 -7.18 5.49 1.35
C ALA A 199 -8.54 6.18 1.18
N ALA A 200 -9.39 6.20 2.22
CA ALA A 200 -10.67 6.90 2.20
C ALA A 200 -10.52 8.42 2.01
N ALA A 201 -9.58 9.06 2.71
CA ALA A 201 -9.34 10.49 2.61
C ALA A 201 -8.93 10.90 1.18
N THR A 202 -8.09 10.09 0.55
CA THR A 202 -7.65 10.25 -0.83
C THR A 202 -8.80 10.06 -1.82
N LEU A 203 -9.58 8.98 -1.65
CA LEU A 203 -10.76 8.69 -2.48
C LEU A 203 -11.77 9.84 -2.45
N HIS A 204 -12.09 10.35 -1.27
CA HIS A 204 -13.05 11.43 -1.11
C HIS A 204 -12.58 12.78 -1.71
N LEU A 205 -11.28 12.98 -1.89
CA LEU A 205 -10.73 14.14 -2.61
C LEU A 205 -10.75 13.97 -4.13
N THR A 206 -10.52 12.74 -4.62
CA THR A 206 -10.20 12.47 -6.03
C THR A 206 -11.36 11.91 -6.84
N THR A 207 -12.44 11.47 -6.17
CA THR A 207 -13.66 11.00 -6.85
C THR A 207 -14.31 12.11 -7.69
N GLN A 208 -15.11 11.72 -8.69
CA GLN A 208 -15.81 12.65 -9.58
C GLN A 208 -16.74 13.64 -8.85
N ARG A 209 -17.23 13.27 -7.67
CA ARG A 209 -18.02 14.12 -6.77
C ARG A 209 -17.34 14.19 -5.41
N PRO A 210 -16.34 15.07 -5.24
CA PRO A 210 -15.56 15.12 -4.01
C PRO A 210 -16.43 15.36 -2.78
N ASP A 211 -16.11 14.66 -1.70
CA ASP A 211 -16.70 14.87 -0.38
C ASP A 211 -15.62 15.38 0.57
N TYR A 212 -15.47 16.70 0.60
CA TYR A 212 -14.45 17.36 1.43
C TYR A 212 -14.70 17.16 2.93
N GLY A 213 -15.95 16.95 3.33
CA GLY A 213 -16.30 16.66 4.72
C GLY A 213 -15.80 15.30 5.16
N GLN A 214 -16.03 14.27 4.33
CA GLN A 214 -15.52 12.93 4.60
C GLN A 214 -13.99 12.85 4.48
N SER A 215 -13.38 13.56 3.53
CA SER A 215 -11.92 13.61 3.45
C SER A 215 -11.29 14.23 4.70
N LEU A 216 -11.85 15.34 5.20
CA LEU A 216 -11.40 15.96 6.45
C LEU A 216 -11.55 14.99 7.62
N TYR A 217 -12.71 14.34 7.75
CA TYR A 217 -12.96 13.37 8.80
C TYR A 217 -11.98 12.19 8.75
N SER A 218 -11.77 11.60 7.57
CA SER A 218 -10.83 10.52 7.37
C SER A 218 -9.39 10.95 7.70
N SER A 219 -8.95 12.14 7.30
CA SER A 219 -7.62 12.68 7.62
C SER A 219 -7.41 12.86 9.13
N TYR A 220 -8.45 13.27 9.86
CA TYR A 220 -8.44 13.29 11.31
C TYR A 220 -8.29 11.87 11.90
N GLN A 221 -9.04 10.91 11.37
CA GLN A 221 -9.01 9.52 11.86
C GLN A 221 -7.67 8.80 11.57
N VAL A 222 -7.02 9.09 10.43
CA VAL A 222 -5.64 8.67 10.13
C VAL A 222 -4.74 9.03 11.30
N THR A 223 -4.73 10.32 11.64
CA THR A 223 -3.87 10.89 12.67
C THR A 223 -4.20 10.33 14.06
N GLU A 224 -5.49 10.28 14.40
CA GLU A 224 -5.95 9.80 15.69
C GLU A 224 -5.57 8.34 15.93
N LYS A 225 -5.87 7.46 14.97
CA LYS A 225 -5.61 6.02 15.09
C LYS A 225 -4.11 5.73 15.06
N PHE A 226 -3.32 6.45 14.26
CA PHE A 226 -1.87 6.31 14.25
C PHE A 226 -1.27 6.67 15.62
N MET A 227 -1.63 7.83 16.20
CA MET A 227 -1.17 8.22 17.54
C MET A 227 -1.61 7.26 18.65
N LYS A 228 -2.86 6.79 18.61
CA LYS A 228 -3.35 5.77 19.56
C LYS A 228 -2.61 4.45 19.42
N GLY A 229 -2.28 4.04 18.19
CA GLY A 229 -1.45 2.88 17.90
C GLY A 229 -0.05 3.04 18.49
N LEU A 230 0.61 4.17 18.25
CA LEU A 230 1.91 4.51 18.82
C LEU A 230 1.90 4.44 20.34
N TYR A 231 0.93 5.09 20.99
CA TYR A 231 0.77 5.06 22.43
C TYR A 231 0.72 3.60 22.93
N ALA A 232 -0.11 2.76 22.29
CA ALA A 232 -0.27 1.37 22.67
C ALA A 232 0.99 0.53 22.46
N VAL A 233 1.76 0.79 21.40
CA VAL A 233 3.06 0.13 21.16
C VAL A 233 4.08 0.50 22.22
N ILE A 234 4.13 1.77 22.64
CA ILE A 234 5.15 2.27 23.57
C ILE A 234 4.84 1.89 25.02
N THR A 235 3.56 2.00 25.42
CA THR A 235 3.12 1.82 26.81
C THR A 235 2.61 0.42 27.10
N HIS A 236 2.28 -0.36 26.08
CA HIS A 236 1.52 -1.60 26.18
C HIS A 236 0.12 -1.44 26.80
N GLU A 237 -0.42 -0.21 26.81
CA GLU A 237 -1.74 0.12 27.32
C GLU A 237 -2.68 0.63 26.22
N LYS A 238 -3.98 0.65 26.51
CA LYS A 238 -4.93 1.34 25.63
C LYS A 238 -4.74 2.85 25.77
N ALA A 239 -4.68 3.55 24.64
CA ALA A 239 -4.64 5.00 24.62
C ALA A 239 -5.80 5.61 25.44
N PRO A 240 -5.52 6.62 26.28
CA PRO A 240 -6.53 7.21 27.15
C PRO A 240 -7.61 7.93 26.34
N HIS A 241 -8.79 8.04 26.95
CA HIS A 241 -9.88 8.82 26.37
C HIS A 241 -9.63 10.31 26.64
N VAL A 242 -9.15 11.03 25.64
CA VAL A 242 -8.77 12.44 25.73
C VAL A 242 -9.48 13.28 24.67
N HIS A 243 -9.56 14.58 24.90
CA HIS A 243 -10.21 15.52 23.99
C HIS A 243 -9.35 15.79 22.75
N GLY A 244 -9.61 15.02 21.70
CA GLY A 244 -9.08 15.26 20.36
C GLY A 244 -7.59 14.95 20.19
N LEU A 245 -7.04 15.35 19.04
CA LEU A 245 -5.64 15.06 18.69
C LEU A 245 -4.65 15.73 19.64
N VAL A 246 -4.93 16.95 20.11
CA VAL A 246 -4.09 17.70 21.06
C VAL A 246 -3.89 16.92 22.37
N GLY A 247 -4.98 16.31 22.88
CA GLY A 247 -4.90 15.48 24.07
C GLY A 247 -3.99 14.27 23.85
N LEU A 248 -4.13 13.56 22.73
CA LEU A 248 -3.29 12.41 22.40
C LEU A 248 -1.82 12.81 22.21
N PHE A 249 -1.60 13.95 21.56
CA PHE A 249 -0.27 14.50 21.33
C PHE A 249 0.45 14.80 22.65
N LYS A 250 -0.26 15.40 23.61
CA LYS A 250 0.24 15.63 24.97
C LYS A 250 0.61 14.33 25.67
N GLU A 251 -0.22 13.29 25.56
CA GLU A 251 0.06 11.98 26.17
C GLU A 251 1.31 11.32 25.56
N LEU A 252 1.50 11.41 24.24
CA LEU A 252 2.73 10.94 23.59
C LEU A 252 3.97 11.70 24.10
N LYS A 253 3.85 13.02 24.30
CA LYS A 253 4.95 13.83 24.82
C LYS A 253 5.28 13.50 26.28
N THR A 254 4.28 13.40 27.14
CA THR A 254 4.47 13.28 28.60
C THR A 254 4.69 11.85 29.06
N LYS A 255 3.86 10.90 28.62
CA LYS A 255 3.92 9.50 29.07
C LYS A 255 4.86 8.66 28.22
N CYS A 256 4.80 8.83 26.90
CA CYS A 256 5.65 8.06 25.99
C CYS A 256 7.04 8.70 25.80
N GLN A 257 7.27 9.91 26.33
CA GLN A 257 8.54 10.65 26.24
C GLN A 257 9.08 10.78 24.81
N VAL A 258 8.17 10.87 23.84
CA VAL A 258 8.50 10.99 22.42
C VAL A 258 9.14 12.37 22.19
N ARG A 259 10.42 12.38 21.82
CA ARG A 259 11.20 13.61 21.61
C ARG A 259 10.88 14.24 20.26
N GLY A 260 11.03 15.57 20.18
CA GLY A 260 10.86 16.29 18.92
C GLY A 260 9.40 16.48 18.48
N LEU A 261 8.43 16.23 19.37
CA LEU A 261 7.02 16.49 19.07
C LEU A 261 6.71 17.99 18.93
N ASP A 262 7.42 18.87 19.62
CA ASP A 262 7.10 20.31 19.64
C ASP A 262 7.07 20.95 18.25
N VAL A 263 7.89 20.44 17.31
CA VAL A 263 7.91 20.96 15.93
C VAL A 263 6.67 20.56 15.11
N LEU A 264 5.87 19.59 15.58
CA LEU A 264 4.67 19.09 14.91
C LEU A 264 3.38 19.72 15.44
N GLU A 265 3.42 20.51 16.52
CA GLU A 265 2.23 21.22 17.03
C GLU A 265 1.56 22.10 15.94
N PRO A 266 2.31 22.89 15.13
CA PRO A 266 1.70 23.65 14.04
C PRO A 266 1.10 22.80 12.91
N VAL A 267 1.59 21.57 12.74
CA VAL A 267 1.05 20.61 11.75
C VAL A 267 -0.27 20.02 12.28
N LEU A 268 -0.33 19.74 13.58
CA LEU A 268 -1.52 19.22 14.26
C LEU A 268 -2.71 20.19 14.16
N GLU A 269 -2.46 21.49 14.32
CA GLU A 269 -3.50 22.54 14.26
C GLU A 269 -4.19 22.62 12.89
N LYS A 270 -3.50 22.21 11.83
CA LYS A 270 -4.03 22.15 10.46
C LYS A 270 -5.02 21.00 10.23
N ILE A 271 -5.23 20.14 11.23
CA ILE A 271 -6.13 18.99 11.19
C ILE A 271 -7.32 19.22 12.15
N PRO A 272 -8.25 20.12 11.80
CA PRO A 272 -9.32 20.49 12.72
C PRO A 272 -10.26 19.31 12.97
N TYR A 273 -10.65 19.13 14.23
CA TYR A 273 -11.74 18.24 14.57
C TYR A 273 -13.07 18.87 14.15
N ASN A 274 -13.79 18.20 13.27
CA ASN A 274 -15.15 18.60 12.93
C ASN A 274 -16.03 17.36 12.72
N SER A 275 -16.69 16.88 13.78
CA SER A 275 -17.61 15.75 13.69
C SER A 275 -18.81 16.03 12.79
N SER A 276 -19.24 17.29 12.68
CA SER A 276 -20.34 17.73 11.82
C SER A 276 -19.98 17.77 10.33
N ALA A 277 -18.68 17.67 9.98
CA ALA A 277 -18.21 17.56 8.60
C ALA A 277 -18.78 16.36 7.86
N ARG A 278 -19.21 15.31 8.59
CA ARG A 278 -19.86 14.13 8.02
C ARG A 278 -21.34 14.30 7.70
N TYR A 279 -21.96 15.36 8.20
CA TYR A 279 -23.42 15.49 8.23
C TYR A 279 -23.88 16.79 7.59
N GLU A 280 -23.48 17.93 8.15
CA GLU A 280 -24.15 19.20 7.88
C GLU A 280 -23.16 20.33 7.54
N ALA A 281 -21.92 20.26 8.03
CA ALA A 281 -20.95 21.32 7.81
C ALA A 281 -20.40 21.30 6.39
N ARG A 282 -20.53 22.43 5.70
CA ARG A 282 -19.93 22.63 4.39
C ARG A 282 -18.42 22.89 4.54
N ILE A 283 -17.62 21.88 4.23
CA ILE A 283 -16.15 21.98 4.23
C ILE A 283 -15.65 22.42 2.85
N SER A 284 -14.70 23.36 2.83
CA SER A 284 -14.07 23.80 1.60
C SER A 284 -12.97 22.84 1.17
N ARG A 285 -12.71 22.79 -0.15
CA ARG A 285 -11.59 22.02 -0.74
C ARG A 285 -10.26 22.31 -0.04
N SER A 286 -9.96 23.60 0.20
CA SER A 286 -8.69 24.01 0.81
C SER A 286 -8.51 23.47 2.24
N VAL A 287 -9.58 23.44 3.04
CA VAL A 287 -9.52 22.94 4.43
C VAL A 287 -9.30 21.43 4.43
N ALA A 288 -10.06 20.69 3.63
CA ALA A 288 -9.90 19.24 3.51
C ALA A 288 -8.52 18.85 3.00
N TYR A 289 -8.02 19.54 1.97
CA TYR A 289 -6.69 19.29 1.41
C TYR A 289 -5.55 19.60 2.39
N THR A 290 -5.68 20.70 3.14
CA THR A 290 -4.69 21.09 4.16
C THR A 290 -4.64 20.05 5.29
N ALA A 291 -5.79 19.60 5.78
CA ALA A 291 -5.86 18.55 6.80
C ALA A 291 -5.31 17.22 6.30
N TYR A 292 -5.61 16.87 5.05
CA TYR A 292 -5.08 15.70 4.37
C TYR A 292 -3.54 15.71 4.32
N LYS A 293 -2.96 16.77 3.74
CA LYS A 293 -1.50 16.94 3.63
C LYS A 293 -0.83 16.88 5.01
N SER A 294 -1.39 17.60 5.97
CA SER A 294 -0.88 17.65 7.34
C SER A 294 -0.97 16.31 8.07
N SER A 295 -2.01 15.50 7.79
CA SER A 295 -2.12 14.15 8.37
C SER A 295 -1.01 13.21 7.88
N LEU A 296 -0.63 13.30 6.59
CA LEU A 296 0.47 12.51 6.04
C LEU A 296 1.82 12.96 6.56
N GLU A 297 2.04 14.28 6.64
CA GLU A 297 3.23 14.87 7.25
C GLU A 297 3.40 14.38 8.69
N LEU A 298 2.35 14.48 9.49
CA LEU A 298 2.39 14.08 10.88
C LEU A 298 2.62 12.57 11.06
N VAL A 299 1.96 11.72 10.27
CA VAL A 299 2.20 10.27 10.29
C VAL A 299 3.65 9.94 9.88
N GLY A 300 4.15 10.55 8.82
CA GLY A 300 5.53 10.36 8.37
C GLY A 300 6.53 10.74 9.44
N GLN A 301 6.38 11.92 10.05
CA GLN A 301 7.26 12.42 11.11
C GLN A 301 7.18 11.55 12.36
N LEU A 302 5.97 11.25 12.86
CA LEU A 302 5.78 10.35 14.00
C LEU A 302 6.39 8.97 13.74
N GLY A 303 6.31 8.50 12.50
CA GLY A 303 6.90 7.23 12.08
C GLY A 303 8.40 7.16 12.23
N THR A 304 9.10 8.30 12.19
CA THR A 304 10.56 8.39 12.31
C THR A 304 11.05 8.58 13.75
N VAL A 305 10.17 8.88 14.71
CA VAL A 305 10.62 9.16 16.07
C VAL A 305 11.17 7.90 16.73
N GLY A 306 12.38 8.00 17.28
CA GLY A 306 13.00 6.92 18.04
C GLY A 306 12.28 6.69 19.37
N TYR A 307 11.89 5.43 19.63
CA TYR A 307 11.35 5.02 20.92
C TYR A 307 12.37 4.20 21.69
N SER A 308 12.55 4.52 22.97
CA SER A 308 13.55 3.93 23.86
C SER A 308 13.48 2.39 23.95
N SER A 309 12.32 1.79 23.68
CA SER A 309 12.07 0.34 23.75
C SER A 309 12.35 -0.43 22.44
N TYR A 310 12.41 0.24 21.28
CA TYR A 310 12.61 -0.44 19.99
C TYR A 310 14.04 -1.00 19.83
N HIS A 311 15.03 -0.37 20.47
CA HIS A 311 16.41 -0.85 20.46
C HIS A 311 16.70 -1.99 21.45
N GLN A 312 15.75 -2.37 22.31
CA GLN A 312 15.95 -3.48 23.26
C GLN A 312 15.51 -4.83 22.67
N THR A 313 14.52 -4.85 21.79
CA THR A 313 14.04 -6.10 21.16
C THR A 313 14.92 -6.55 19.98
N ASN A 314 15.47 -5.61 19.19
CA ASN A 314 16.36 -5.96 18.07
C ASN A 314 17.79 -6.34 18.50
N LYS A 315 18.17 -6.17 19.77
CA LYS A 315 19.45 -6.66 20.31
C LYS A 315 19.37 -8.09 20.89
N GLN A 316 18.18 -8.69 20.93
CA GLN A 316 17.98 -10.06 21.43
C GLN A 316 17.65 -11.05 20.30
N ALA A 317 17.61 -10.58 19.05
CA ALA A 317 17.33 -11.39 17.86
C ALA A 317 18.51 -11.44 16.84
N GLU A 318 19.68 -10.93 17.23
CA GLU A 318 20.98 -11.19 16.60
C GLU A 318 21.79 -12.14 17.49
#